data_AF-A0A966I9F9-F1
#
_entry.id   AF-A0A966I9F9-F1
#
_cell.length_a   1.000
_cell.length_b   1.000
_cell.length_c   1.000
_cell.angle_alpha   90.00
_cell.angle_beta   90.00
_cell.angle_gamma   90.00
#
_symmetry.space_group_name_H-M   'P 1'
#
loop_
_entity.id
_entity.type
_entity.pdbx_description
1 polymer ?
#
loop_
_entity_poly.entity_id
_entity_poly.type
_entity_poly.pdbx_seq_one_letter_code
_entity_poly.pdbx_strand_id
1 'polypeptide(L)' 'MSNWNDWMPKHMPKAINRTMVKTGPTSSLLMAVYSSSQVADNAKEVVEVFFEENKQHMLDIIAFHGEVLEFD' A
#
# COMPACT_ATOMS: atom_id res chain seq x y z
N MET A 1 -2.19 -10.52 -7.45
CA MET A 1 -3.33 -9.88 -6.76
C MET A 1 -4.00 -10.79 -5.74
N SER A 2 -4.17 -12.10 -5.98
CA SER A 2 -4.80 -13.02 -5.01
C SER A 2 -4.13 -12.96 -3.62
N ASN A 3 -2.79 -13.07 -3.58
CA ASN A 3 -2.03 -13.02 -2.33
C ASN A 3 -2.24 -11.68 -1.59
N TRP A 4 -2.29 -10.56 -2.32
CA TRP A 4 -2.55 -9.24 -1.74
C TRP A 4 -3.96 -9.15 -1.14
N ASN A 5 -4.98 -9.60 -1.86
CA ASN A 5 -6.37 -9.51 -1.43
C ASN A 5 -6.65 -10.31 -0.15
N ASP A 6 -5.95 -11.42 0.06
CA ASP A 6 -6.08 -12.25 1.27
C ASP A 6 -5.19 -11.75 2.43
N TRP A 7 -4.02 -11.20 2.11
CA TRP A 7 -3.04 -10.74 3.07
C TRP A 7 -3.40 -9.37 3.65
N MET A 8 -3.79 -8.41 2.81
CA MET A 8 -4.03 -7.02 3.17
C MET A 8 -5.03 -6.86 4.32
N PRO A 9 -6.23 -7.50 4.32
CA PRO A 9 -7.22 -7.31 5.37
C PRO A 9 -6.77 -7.77 6.76
N LYS A 10 -5.75 -8.63 6.84
CA LYS A 10 -5.26 -9.23 8.09
C LYS A 10 -4.09 -8.46 8.71
N HIS A 11 -3.33 -7.74 7.89
CA HIS A 11 -2.07 -7.13 8.31
C HIS A 11 -2.11 -5.60 8.24
N MET A 12 -2.76 -5.03 7.22
CA MET A 12 -2.74 -3.58 7.03
C MET A 12 -3.68 -2.86 8.01
N PRO A 13 -3.28 -1.71 8.56
CA PRO A 13 -4.15 -0.91 9.42
C PRO A 13 -5.39 -0.44 8.66
N LYS A 14 -6.45 -0.02 9.36
CA LYS A 14 -7.66 0.48 8.69
C LYS A 14 -7.35 1.80 7.95
N ALA A 15 -7.63 1.84 6.65
CA ALA A 15 -7.60 3.07 5.85
C ALA A 15 -8.99 3.71 5.82
N ILE A 16 -9.04 5.04 5.66
CA ILE A 16 -10.25 5.79 5.32
C ILE A 16 -10.72 5.37 3.93
N ASN A 17 -9.77 5.30 2.99
CA ASN A 17 -10.03 4.90 1.62
C ASN A 17 -8.85 4.10 1.05
N ARG A 18 -9.14 3.17 0.15
CA ARG A 18 -8.16 2.46 -0.67
C ARG A 18 -8.62 2.44 -2.11
N THR A 19 -7.76 2.91 -3.00
CA THR A 19 -8.01 2.90 -4.43
C THR A 19 -6.89 2.15 -5.11
N MET A 20 -7.25 1.23 -5.99
CA MET A 20 -6.31 0.50 -6.82
C MET A 20 -6.66 0.78 -8.28
N VAL A 21 -5.68 1.31 -9.01
CA VAL A 21 -5.84 1.67 -10.43
C VAL A 21 -4.90 0.80 -11.24
N LYS A 22 -5.43 0.06 -12.22
CA LYS A 22 -4.60 -0.68 -13.17
C LYS A 22 -3.94 0.33 -14.12
N THR A 23 -2.61 0.38 -14.14
CA THR A 23 -1.84 1.33 -14.96
C THR A 23 -1.26 0.69 -16.22
N GLY A 24 -1.38 -0.63 -16.37
CA GLY A 24 -0.94 -1.38 -17.54
C GLY A 24 -1.32 -2.87 -17.46
N PRO A 25 -0.89 -3.70 -18.43
CA PRO A 25 -1.21 -5.13 -18.44
C PRO A 25 -0.75 -5.86 -17.17
N THR A 26 0.40 -5.46 -16.61
CA THR A 26 1.07 -6.09 -15.46
C THR A 26 1.35 -5.13 -14.30
N SER A 27 0.89 -3.88 -14.36
CA SER A 27 1.17 -2.84 -13.36
C SER A 27 -0.10 -2.28 -12.74
N SER A 28 0.00 -1.87 -11.48
CA SER A 28 -1.09 -1.23 -10.74
C SER A 28 -0.54 -0.20 -9.77
N LEU A 29 -1.27 0.88 -9.61
CA LEU A 29 -1.06 1.89 -8.58
C LEU A 29 -2.01 1.61 -7.42
N LEU A 30 -1.47 1.48 -6.21
CA LEU A 30 -2.25 1.41 -4.98
C LEU A 30 -2.09 2.72 -4.23
N MET A 31 -3.22 3.33 -3.87
CA MET A 31 -3.29 4.51 -3.02
C MET A 31 -4.15 4.18 -1.79
N ALA A 32 -3.65 4.54 -0.61
CA ALA A 32 -4.38 4.42 0.64
C ALA A 32 -4.34 5.76 1.39
N VAL A 33 -5.50 6.18 1.89
CA VAL A 33 -5.65 7.38 2.72
C VAL A 33 -5.90 6.92 4.15
N TYR A 34 -5.08 7.40 5.08
CA TYR A 34 -5.17 7.08 6.50
C TYR A 34 -5.60 8.30 7.31
N SER A 35 -6.06 8.08 8.54
CA SER A 35 -6.56 9.15 9.41
C SER A 35 -5.47 10.03 10.01
N SER A 36 -4.21 9.60 9.98
CA SER A 36 -3.07 10.36 10.46
C SER A 36 -1.75 9.85 9.87
N SER A 37 -0.70 10.67 9.93
CA SER A 37 0.66 10.32 9.52
C SER A 37 1.17 9.08 10.25
N GLN A 38 0.94 8.99 11.56
CA GLN A 38 1.34 7.82 12.33
C GLN A 38 0.74 6.51 11.80
N VAL A 39 -0.53 6.51 11.38
CA VAL A 39 -1.16 5.31 10.81
C VAL A 39 -0.60 5.02 9.42
N ALA A 40 -0.27 6.05 8.64
CA ALA A 40 0.36 5.90 7.32
C ALA A 40 1.79 5.33 7.43
N ASP A 41 2.57 5.78 8.42
CA ASP A 41 3.93 5.28 8.69
C ASP A 41 3.89 3.82 9.14
N ASN A 42 2.97 3.46 10.05
CA ASN A 42 2.77 2.05 10.42
C ASN A 42 2.37 1.20 9.21
N ALA A 43 1.53 1.73 8.32
CA ALA A 43 1.12 1.02 7.11
C ALA A 43 2.29 0.79 6.14
N LYS A 44 3.24 1.73 6.08
CA LYS A 44 4.48 1.58 5.31
C LYS A 44 5.30 0.40 5.80
N GLU A 45 5.58 0.34 7.10
CA GLU A 45 6.38 -0.76 7.67
C GLU A 45 5.74 -2.12 7.40
N VAL A 46 4.41 -2.20 7.51
CA VAL A 46 3.67 -3.43 7.23
C VAL A 46 3.73 -3.82 5.75
N VAL A 47 3.53 -2.87 4.82
CA VAL A 47 3.54 -3.21 3.38
C VAL A 47 4.93 -3.64 2.89
N GLU A 48 6.00 -3.14 3.51
CA GLU A 48 7.37 -3.56 3.21
C GLU A 48 7.59 -5.06 3.51
N VAL A 49 6.95 -5.62 4.55
CA VAL A 49 6.98 -7.07 4.82
C VAL A 49 6.36 -7.85 3.66
N PHE A 50 5.21 -7.43 3.18
CA PHE A 50 4.57 -8.07 2.01
C PHE A 50 5.50 -8.01 0.80
N PHE A 51 6.17 -6.88 0.58
CA PHE A 51 7.07 -6.73 -0.54
C PHE A 51 8.28 -7.65 -0.46
N GLU A 52 8.92 -7.76 0.70
CA GLU A 52 10.05 -8.67 0.89
C GLU A 52 9.65 -10.15 0.70
N GLU A 53 8.48 -10.55 1.21
CA GLU A 53 7.97 -11.92 1.05
C GLU A 53 7.62 -12.27 -0.41
N ASN A 54 7.31 -11.27 -1.24
CA ASN A 54 6.81 -11.46 -2.59
C ASN A 54 7.74 -10.90 -3.69
N LYS A 55 8.96 -10.45 -3.36
CA LYS A 55 9.88 -9.77 -4.28
C LYS A 55 10.18 -10.53 -5.57
N GLN A 56 10.22 -11.85 -5.51
CA GLN A 56 10.43 -12.73 -6.67
C GLN A 56 9.32 -12.64 -7.74
N HIS A 57 8.18 -12.03 -7.40
CA HIS A 57 7.03 -11.84 -8.29
C HIS A 57 6.78 -10.37 -8.65
N MET A 58 7.68 -9.46 -8.24
CA MET A 58 7.57 -8.02 -8.52
C MET A 58 8.79 -7.56 -9.30
N LEU A 59 8.53 -6.99 -10.48
CA LEU A 59 9.59 -6.45 -11.33
C LEU A 59 10.15 -5.15 -10.76
N ASP A 60 9.27 -4.21 -10.39
CA ASP A 60 9.63 -2.93 -9.80
C ASP A 60 8.57 -2.47 -8.81
N ILE A 61 9.00 -1.74 -7.79
CA ILE A 61 8.14 -1.12 -6.77
C ILE A 61 8.51 0.35 -6.67
N ILE A 62 7.53 1.21 -6.91
CA ILE A 62 7.66 2.66 -6.73
C ILE A 62 6.75 3.04 -5.57
N ALA A 63 7.35 3.38 -4.43
CA ALA A 63 6.63 3.78 -3.23
C ALA A 63 6.85 5.27 -2.96
N PHE A 64 5.76 6.03 -2.85
CA PHE A 64 5.78 7.45 -2.48
C PHE A 64 5.22 7.59 -1.07
N HIS A 65 6.06 8.05 -0.14
CA HIS A 65 5.71 8.32 1.26
C HIS A 65 5.93 9.80 1.56
N GLY A 66 5.26 10.66 0.78
CA GLY A 66 5.26 12.10 1.05
C GLY A 66 4.53 12.43 2.36
N GLU A 67 4.74 13.64 2.86
CA GLU A 67 4.02 14.15 4.04
C GLU A 67 2.50 14.00 3.83
N VAL A 68 1.78 13.67 4.92
CA VAL A 68 0.31 13.62 4.88
C VAL A 68 -0.22 15.01 4.56
N LEU A 69 -1.05 15.09 3.52
CA LEU A 69 -1.77 16.32 3.21
C LEU A 69 -2.76 16.59 4.34
N GLU A 70 -2.43 17.56 5.19
CA GLU A 70 -3.38 18.17 6.13
C GLU A 70 -4.24 19.16 5.33
N PHE A 71 -5.55 18.94 5.33
CA PHE A 71 -6.52 19.90 4.79
C PHE A 71 -7.12 20.66 5.98
N ASP A 72 -6.81 21.96 6.07
CA ASP A 72 -7.48 22.90 6.98
C ASP A 72 -8.96 23.08 6.62
#